data_AF-A0A816D4D2-F1
#
_entry.id   AF-A0A816D4D2-F1
#
_cell.length_a   1.000
_cell.length_b   1.000
_cell.length_c   1.000
_cell.angle_alpha   90.00
_cell.angle_beta   90.00
_cell.angle_gamma   90.00
#
_symmetry.space_group_name_H-M   'P 1'
#
loop_
_entity.id
_entity.type
_entity.pdbx_description
1 polymer ?
#
loop_
_entity_poly.entity_id
_entity_poly.type
_entity_poly.pdbx_seq_one_letter_code
_entity_poly.pdbx_strand_id
1 'polypeptide(L)'
;MSIIKQIIDKLKELNLFGDIETKRNGDKQTLRNQVLSTRVYIILLLTILCVLFVSIIFMERTTSITVSKPSLILFEQLQSKYPNTLLCPCRQVAVSYSSFLSISAIFHQICSSDFISFQWITSLFDSETSRITPLDFRLTAAIQFRLLSLFCTSSMSMINEIQNDFINGKLVSAHTLLHVSFDTQVKSIVDKFYATLSMSITPSKAADMIMLTITNSGIQSALHNNEFTLSIPGSNQSQTVTNFYPRYTNVTFTNVSLLEKFDENIEV
;
A
#
# COMPACT_ATOMS: atom_id res chain seq x y z
N MET A 1 -14.60 55.19 -62.22
CA MET A 1 -13.66 54.23 -62.84
C MET A 1 -13.01 53.46 -61.71
N SER A 2 -13.21 52.14 -61.64
CA SER A 2 -12.96 51.33 -60.43
C SER A 2 -11.50 51.44 -59.95
N ILE A 3 -11.32 51.68 -58.64
CA ILE A 3 -10.03 51.79 -57.91
C ILE A 3 -9.09 50.62 -58.23
N ILE A 4 -9.66 49.44 -58.50
CA ILE A 4 -8.94 48.22 -58.88
C ILE A 4 -8.13 48.43 -60.18
N LYS A 5 -8.67 49.14 -61.17
CA LYS A 5 -7.95 49.40 -62.43
C LYS A 5 -6.73 50.30 -62.20
N GLN A 6 -6.86 51.35 -61.38
CA GLN A 6 -5.75 52.25 -61.06
C GLN A 6 -4.61 51.53 -60.32
N ILE A 7 -4.95 50.58 -59.43
CA ILE A 7 -3.96 49.76 -58.71
C ILE A 7 -3.24 48.80 -59.68
N ILE A 8 -3.99 48.14 -60.57
CA ILE A 8 -3.42 47.23 -61.57
C ILE A 8 -2.48 47.97 -62.51
N ASP A 9 -2.83 49.18 -62.94
CA ASP A 9 -2.00 49.96 -63.84
C ASP A 9 -0.73 50.48 -63.15
N LYS A 10 -0.82 50.89 -61.87
CA LYS A 10 0.36 51.20 -61.04
C LYS A 10 1.27 49.99 -60.80
N LEU A 11 0.69 48.79 -60.65
CA LEU A 11 1.46 47.53 -60.49
C LEU A 11 2.19 47.11 -61.77
N LYS A 12 1.66 47.45 -62.95
CA LYS A 12 2.32 47.15 -64.23
C LYS A 12 3.58 47.98 -64.48
N GLU A 13 3.67 49.16 -63.86
CA GLU A 13 4.82 50.07 -63.95
C GLU A 13 5.91 49.78 -62.91
N LEU A 14 5.67 48.83 -62.00
CA LEU A 14 6.63 48.50 -60.94
C LEU A 14 7.86 47.77 -61.51
N ASN A 15 9.05 48.32 -61.24
CA ASN A 15 10.34 47.68 -61.46
C ASN A 15 11.18 47.80 -60.17
N LEU A 16 11.12 46.77 -59.33
CA LEU A 16 11.75 46.76 -58.00
C LEU A 16 13.28 46.67 -58.10
N PHE A 17 13.79 46.09 -59.18
CA PHE A 17 15.22 45.94 -59.46
C PHE A 17 15.75 46.99 -60.43
N GLY A 18 15.01 48.08 -60.64
CA GLY A 18 15.40 49.16 -61.54
C GLY A 18 16.51 50.03 -60.94
N ASP A 19 17.58 50.25 -61.69
CA ASP A 19 18.64 51.18 -61.37
C ASP A 19 18.62 52.41 -62.32
N ILE A 20 19.22 53.51 -61.86
CA ILE A 20 19.20 54.79 -62.57
C ILE A 20 20.10 54.74 -63.82
N GLU A 21 21.16 53.91 -63.81
CA GLU A 21 22.13 53.82 -64.91
C GLU A 21 21.56 53.06 -66.11
N THR A 22 20.86 51.95 -65.91
CA THR A 22 20.20 51.20 -67.00
C THR A 22 19.14 52.03 -67.72
N LYS A 23 18.40 52.88 -66.98
CA LYS A 23 17.41 53.80 -67.55
C LYS A 23 18.06 54.91 -68.39
N ARG A 24 19.29 55.33 -68.04
CA ARG A 24 20.06 56.37 -68.74
C ARG A 24 20.77 55.83 -69.99
N ASN A 25 21.31 54.61 -69.91
CA ASN A 25 22.10 54.00 -71.00
C ASN A 25 21.22 53.31 -72.08
N GLY A 26 19.91 53.19 -71.85
CA GLY A 26 18.97 52.71 -72.86
C GLY A 26 19.13 51.23 -73.21
N ASP A 27 19.78 50.44 -72.33
CA ASP A 27 19.96 49.01 -72.53
C ASP A 27 18.63 48.27 -72.32
N LYS A 28 18.02 47.89 -73.44
CA LYS A 28 16.71 47.24 -73.48
C LYS A 28 16.76 45.83 -72.87
N GLN A 29 17.91 45.17 -72.85
CA GLN A 29 18.01 43.79 -72.39
C GLN A 29 18.02 43.70 -70.87
N THR A 30 18.81 44.55 -70.22
CA THR A 30 18.85 44.67 -68.75
C THR A 30 17.52 45.18 -68.20
N LEU A 31 16.87 46.15 -68.85
CA LEU A 31 15.54 46.63 -68.45
C LEU A 31 14.48 45.50 -68.49
N ARG A 32 14.49 44.67 -69.54
CA ARG A 32 13.58 43.51 -69.66
C ARG A 32 13.80 42.50 -68.55
N ASN A 33 15.05 42.20 -68.22
CA ASN A 33 15.40 41.28 -67.15
C ASN A 33 14.99 41.83 -65.78
N GLN A 34 15.15 43.12 -65.52
CA GLN A 34 14.73 43.75 -64.26
C GLN A 34 13.21 43.69 -64.05
N VAL A 35 12.43 43.99 -65.09
CA VAL A 35 10.96 43.89 -65.05
C VAL A 35 10.52 42.44 -64.88
N LEU A 36 11.17 41.50 -65.58
CA LEU A 36 10.87 40.07 -65.44
C LEU A 36 11.19 39.56 -64.02
N SER A 37 12.36 39.89 -63.48
CA SER A 37 12.76 39.56 -62.11
C SER A 37 11.81 40.17 -61.08
N THR A 38 11.34 41.41 -61.30
CA THR A 38 10.34 42.04 -60.43
C THR A 38 9.02 41.25 -60.42
N ARG A 39 8.54 40.82 -61.59
CA ARG A 39 7.31 40.02 -61.70
C ARG A 39 7.46 38.65 -61.03
N VAL A 40 8.58 37.96 -61.26
CA VAL A 40 8.88 36.66 -60.63
C VAL A 40 8.97 36.81 -59.12
N TYR A 41 9.65 37.85 -58.61
CA TYR A 41 9.77 38.12 -57.18
C TYR A 41 8.40 38.38 -56.53
N ILE A 42 7.56 39.21 -57.13
CA ILE A 42 6.22 39.51 -56.59
C ILE A 42 5.35 38.24 -56.57
N ILE A 43 5.39 37.43 -57.64
CA ILE A 43 4.65 36.15 -57.69
C ILE A 43 5.15 35.22 -56.57
N LEU A 44 6.47 35.08 -56.42
CA LEU A 44 7.07 34.20 -55.43
C LEU A 44 6.78 34.67 -53.99
N LEU A 45 6.85 35.98 -53.74
CA LEU A 45 6.50 36.59 -52.46
C LEU A 45 5.02 36.36 -52.11
N LEU A 46 4.11 36.60 -53.06
CA LEU A 46 2.69 36.33 -52.87
C LEU A 46 2.41 34.84 -52.62
N THR A 47 3.15 33.96 -53.30
CA THR A 47 3.04 32.50 -53.12
C THR A 47 3.47 32.11 -51.70
N ILE A 48 4.60 32.61 -51.21
CA ILE A 48 5.09 32.35 -49.84
C ILE A 48 4.10 32.90 -48.81
N LEU A 49 3.63 34.14 -48.97
CA LEU A 49 2.65 34.74 -48.06
C LEU A 49 1.33 33.95 -48.05
N CYS A 50 0.89 33.46 -49.21
CA CYS A 50 -0.30 32.63 -49.32
C CYS A 50 -0.13 31.29 -48.57
N VAL A 51 1.02 30.61 -48.76
CA VAL A 51 1.33 29.37 -48.04
C VAL A 51 1.37 29.59 -46.53
N LEU A 52 2.00 30.68 -46.06
CA LEU A 52 2.04 31.02 -44.63
C LEU A 52 0.63 31.29 -44.09
N PHE A 53 -0.19 32.04 -44.82
CA PHE A 53 -1.56 32.35 -44.41
C PHE A 53 -2.42 31.09 -44.30
N VAL A 54 -2.35 30.21 -45.31
CA VAL A 54 -3.02 28.91 -45.28
C VAL A 54 -2.55 28.09 -44.08
N SER A 55 -1.24 28.03 -43.83
CA SER A 55 -0.68 27.28 -42.70
C SER A 55 -1.22 27.75 -41.34
N ILE A 56 -1.40 29.06 -41.17
CA ILE A 56 -1.98 29.64 -39.93
C ILE A 56 -3.47 29.29 -39.79
N ILE A 57 -4.22 29.29 -40.90
CA ILE A 57 -5.66 28.93 -40.88
C ILE A 57 -5.85 27.46 -40.51
N PHE A 58 -5.01 26.56 -41.04
CA PHE A 58 -5.11 25.12 -40.81
C PHE A 58 -4.54 24.67 -39.45
N MET A 59 -3.96 25.59 -38.67
CA MET A 59 -3.44 25.26 -37.35
C MET A 59 -4.60 24.95 -36.39
N GLU A 60 -4.75 23.67 -36.04
CA GLU A 60 -5.77 23.24 -35.09
C GLU A 60 -5.53 23.88 -33.71
N ARG A 61 -6.60 24.41 -33.10
CA ARG A 61 -6.55 24.93 -31.73
C ARG A 61 -7.09 23.89 -30.78
N THR A 62 -6.25 23.43 -29.87
CA THR A 62 -6.70 22.60 -28.74
C THR A 62 -7.45 23.49 -27.75
N THR A 63 -8.69 23.12 -27.43
CA THR A 63 -9.49 23.76 -26.38
C THR A 63 -9.60 22.82 -25.19
N SER A 64 -9.47 23.37 -23.98
CA SER A 64 -9.68 22.63 -22.74
C SER A 64 -11.11 22.88 -22.25
N ILE A 65 -11.82 21.81 -21.93
CA ILE A 65 -13.18 21.86 -21.38
C ILE A 65 -13.14 21.28 -19.97
N THR A 66 -13.59 22.06 -19.00
CA THR A 66 -13.61 21.63 -17.59
C THR A 66 -15.01 21.16 -17.22
N VAL A 67 -15.11 19.92 -16.74
CA VAL A 67 -16.33 19.36 -16.17
C VAL A 67 -16.19 19.31 -14.65
N SER A 68 -17.09 19.98 -13.93
CA SER A 68 -17.08 19.99 -12.46
C SER A 68 -17.75 18.73 -11.91
N LYS A 69 -17.06 18.02 -11.01
CA LYS A 69 -17.57 16.83 -10.29
C LYS A 69 -18.24 15.80 -11.23
N PRO A 70 -17.50 15.20 -12.18
CA PRO A 70 -18.05 14.18 -13.06
C PRO A 70 -18.54 12.97 -12.25
N SER A 71 -19.56 12.28 -12.75
CA SER A 71 -19.91 10.95 -12.25
C SER A 71 -18.83 9.93 -12.65
N LEU A 72 -18.75 8.81 -11.93
CA LEU A 72 -17.79 7.74 -12.24
C LEU A 72 -17.94 7.25 -13.69
N ILE A 73 -19.18 7.02 -14.13
CA ILE A 73 -19.50 6.57 -15.49
C ILE A 73 -19.01 7.59 -16.52
N LEU A 74 -19.21 8.89 -16.28
CA LEU A 74 -18.76 9.94 -17.21
C LEU A 74 -17.23 10.00 -17.26
N PHE A 75 -16.56 9.85 -16.12
CA PHE A 75 -15.10 9.78 -16.07
C PHE A 75 -14.56 8.60 -16.88
N GLU A 76 -15.12 7.40 -16.71
CA GLU A 76 -14.69 6.21 -17.45
C GLU A 76 -14.89 6.36 -18.96
N GLN A 77 -16.03 6.92 -19.38
CA GLN A 77 -16.30 7.22 -20.78
C GLN A 77 -15.30 8.25 -21.35
N LEU A 78 -15.03 9.32 -20.61
CA LEU A 78 -14.07 10.35 -21.03
C LEU A 78 -12.64 9.80 -21.07
N GLN A 79 -12.25 8.97 -20.11
CA GLN A 79 -10.92 8.35 -20.11
C GLN A 79 -10.75 7.44 -21.32
N SER A 80 -11.77 6.64 -21.66
CA SER A 80 -11.73 5.79 -22.86
C SER A 80 -11.61 6.62 -24.14
N LYS A 81 -12.18 7.82 -24.19
CA LYS A 81 -12.17 8.68 -25.37
C LYS A 81 -10.90 9.55 -25.47
N TYR A 82 -10.32 9.95 -24.34
CA TYR A 82 -9.22 10.90 -24.25
C TYR A 82 -8.12 10.43 -23.27
N PRO A 83 -7.49 9.26 -23.48
CA PRO A 83 -6.64 8.63 -22.47
C PRO A 83 -5.37 9.43 -22.12
N ASN A 84 -4.82 10.17 -23.09
CA ASN A 84 -3.55 10.88 -22.96
C ASN A 84 -3.71 12.35 -22.55
N THR A 85 -4.92 12.91 -22.65
CA THR A 85 -5.18 14.34 -22.44
C THR A 85 -6.15 14.62 -21.30
N LEU A 86 -6.90 13.62 -20.83
CA LEU A 86 -7.79 13.77 -19.69
C LEU A 86 -6.99 13.93 -18.39
N LEU A 87 -7.28 15.01 -17.66
CA LEU A 87 -6.73 15.24 -16.32
C LEU A 87 -7.89 15.32 -15.32
N CYS A 88 -7.93 14.39 -14.37
CA CYS A 88 -8.93 14.37 -13.31
C CYS A 88 -8.24 14.41 -11.93
N PRO A 89 -7.89 15.61 -11.42
CA PRO A 89 -7.23 15.73 -10.13
C PRO A 89 -8.18 15.36 -8.98
N CYS A 90 -7.65 14.68 -7.97
CA CYS A 90 -8.40 14.33 -6.77
C CYS A 90 -8.63 15.59 -5.90
N ARG A 91 -9.84 15.73 -5.35
CA ARG A 91 -10.10 16.73 -4.30
C ARG A 91 -9.31 16.42 -3.03
N GLN A 92 -9.15 15.14 -2.72
CA GLN A 92 -8.39 14.64 -1.58
C GLN A 92 -7.37 13.62 -2.08
N VAL A 93 -6.09 13.92 -1.86
CA VAL A 93 -4.97 13.13 -2.40
C VAL A 93 -4.73 11.86 -1.57
N ALA A 94 -5.17 11.81 -0.32
CA ALA A 94 -4.96 10.68 0.58
C ALA A 94 -6.27 10.18 1.20
N VAL A 95 -6.64 8.94 0.92
CA VAL A 95 -7.88 8.30 1.40
C VAL A 95 -7.51 7.18 2.37
N SER A 96 -8.10 7.17 3.56
CA SER A 96 -7.81 6.13 4.56
C SER A 96 -8.35 4.77 4.12
N TYR A 97 -7.59 3.70 4.39
CA TYR A 97 -8.01 2.33 4.12
C TYR A 97 -9.33 1.98 4.80
N SER A 98 -9.58 2.52 6.01
CA SER A 98 -10.86 2.39 6.73
C SER A 98 -12.11 2.75 5.92
N SER A 99 -11.99 3.60 4.90
CA SER A 99 -13.13 4.06 4.10
C SER A 99 -13.56 3.08 3.01
N PHE A 100 -12.69 2.14 2.64
CA PHE A 100 -12.96 1.18 1.54
C PHE A 100 -12.55 -0.25 1.85
N LEU A 101 -11.90 -0.52 2.99
CA LEU A 101 -11.55 -1.85 3.48
C LEU A 101 -12.15 -2.08 4.87
N SER A 102 -12.56 -3.32 5.12
CA SER A 102 -12.96 -3.81 6.44
C SER A 102 -12.19 -5.09 6.73
N ILE A 103 -11.59 -5.16 7.91
CA ILE A 103 -10.84 -6.32 8.38
C ILE A 103 -11.35 -6.67 9.77
N SER A 104 -11.53 -7.96 10.02
CA SER A 104 -11.85 -8.49 11.34
C SER A 104 -11.03 -9.75 11.58
N ALA A 105 -10.43 -9.84 12.77
CA ALA A 105 -9.70 -11.03 13.19
C ALA A 105 -10.64 -12.00 13.92
N ILE A 106 -10.49 -13.29 13.61
CA ILE A 106 -11.18 -14.37 14.33
C ILE A 106 -10.10 -15.14 15.09
N PHE A 107 -10.22 -15.15 16.42
CA PHE A 107 -9.31 -15.86 17.29
C PHE A 107 -9.81 -17.28 17.56
N HIS A 108 -8.88 -18.17 17.93
CA HIS A 108 -9.24 -19.53 18.32
C HIS A 108 -10.14 -19.51 19.56
N GLN A 109 -11.17 -20.35 19.58
CA GLN A 109 -12.21 -20.38 20.63
C GLN A 109 -11.63 -20.57 22.05
N ILE A 110 -10.47 -21.22 22.16
CA ILE A 110 -9.78 -21.41 23.43
C ILE A 110 -9.38 -20.09 24.10
N CYS A 111 -9.11 -19.05 23.30
CA CYS A 111 -8.77 -17.70 23.76
C CYS A 111 -9.98 -16.88 24.25
N SER A 112 -11.18 -17.45 24.16
CA SER A 112 -12.41 -16.91 24.75
C SER A 112 -13.09 -17.91 25.70
N SER A 113 -12.41 -19.01 26.04
CA SER A 113 -12.94 -20.07 26.89
C SER A 113 -12.58 -19.88 28.36
N ASP A 114 -13.23 -20.63 29.25
CA ASP A 114 -12.92 -20.63 30.68
C ASP A 114 -11.49 -21.11 30.97
N PHE A 115 -10.85 -21.85 30.05
CA PHE A 115 -9.49 -22.38 30.24
C PHE A 115 -8.41 -21.31 30.40
N ILE A 116 -8.67 -20.08 29.94
CA ILE A 116 -7.75 -18.95 30.12
C ILE A 116 -8.16 -18.02 31.28
N SER A 117 -9.29 -18.32 31.93
CA SER A 117 -9.83 -17.51 33.03
C SER A 117 -9.02 -17.68 34.30
N PHE A 118 -9.00 -16.63 35.11
CA PHE A 118 -8.36 -16.69 36.42
C PHE A 118 -9.01 -17.75 37.32
N GLN A 119 -10.35 -17.85 37.29
CA GLN A 119 -11.13 -18.79 38.10
C GLN A 119 -10.72 -20.25 37.82
N TRP A 120 -10.67 -20.64 36.54
CA TRP A 120 -10.22 -21.97 36.14
C TRP A 120 -8.81 -22.26 36.63
N ILE A 121 -7.87 -21.35 36.35
CA ILE A 121 -6.46 -21.54 36.73
C ILE A 121 -6.32 -21.65 38.26
N THR A 122 -7.05 -20.85 39.04
CA THR A 122 -7.01 -20.92 40.51
C THR A 122 -7.66 -22.18 41.07
N SER A 123 -8.70 -22.71 40.42
CA SER A 123 -9.37 -23.93 40.86
C SER A 123 -8.46 -25.16 40.83
N LEU A 124 -7.40 -25.13 39.99
CA LEU A 124 -6.40 -26.19 39.92
C LEU A 124 -5.51 -26.26 41.17
N PHE A 125 -5.50 -25.23 42.01
CA PHE A 125 -4.74 -25.18 43.27
C PHE A 125 -5.58 -25.47 44.51
N ASP A 126 -6.87 -25.80 44.36
CA ASP A 126 -7.77 -25.99 45.49
C ASP A 126 -7.39 -27.23 46.33
N SER A 127 -7.04 -26.99 47.59
CA SER A 127 -6.59 -28.01 48.56
C SER A 127 -7.69 -28.97 49.01
N GLU A 128 -8.97 -28.66 48.75
CA GLU A 128 -10.12 -29.52 49.09
C GLU A 128 -10.17 -30.79 48.22
N THR A 129 -9.44 -30.80 47.10
CA THR A 129 -9.46 -31.91 46.14
C THR A 129 -8.33 -32.91 46.43
N SER A 130 -8.66 -33.99 47.15
CA SER A 130 -7.96 -35.30 47.29
C SER A 130 -6.45 -35.37 47.01
N ARG A 131 -5.69 -35.98 47.95
CA ARG A 131 -4.24 -36.28 47.89
C ARG A 131 -3.60 -36.11 46.51
N ILE A 132 -2.91 -34.99 46.32
CA ILE A 132 -2.14 -34.69 45.10
C ILE A 132 -1.01 -35.71 44.97
N THR A 133 -0.99 -36.44 43.85
CA THR A 133 0.10 -37.39 43.54
C THR A 133 1.20 -36.68 42.73
N PRO A 134 2.46 -37.16 42.73
CA PRO A 134 3.53 -36.55 41.95
C PRO A 134 3.31 -36.48 40.43
N LEU A 135 2.32 -37.22 39.91
CA LEU A 135 1.92 -37.24 38.49
C LEU A 135 0.56 -36.58 38.25
N ASP A 136 0.06 -35.82 39.23
CA ASP A 136 -1.20 -35.14 39.11
C ASP A 136 -1.13 -34.02 38.06
N PHE A 137 -2.01 -34.08 37.06
CA PHE A 137 -2.04 -33.12 35.97
C PHE A 137 -2.18 -31.68 36.48
N ARG A 138 -2.83 -31.47 37.65
CA ARG A 138 -3.02 -30.15 38.27
C ARG A 138 -1.69 -29.44 38.54
N LEU A 139 -0.63 -30.20 38.85
CA LEU A 139 0.72 -29.66 39.12
C LEU A 139 1.32 -28.95 37.89
N THR A 140 1.03 -29.43 36.68
CA THR A 140 1.55 -28.85 35.44
C THR A 140 0.51 -28.02 34.69
N ALA A 141 -0.78 -28.36 34.83
CA ALA A 141 -1.88 -27.76 34.09
C ALA A 141 -2.03 -26.28 34.41
N ALA A 142 -1.88 -25.86 35.67
CA ALA A 142 -2.01 -24.45 36.03
C ALA A 142 -0.97 -23.57 35.29
N ILE A 143 0.25 -24.08 35.14
CA ILE A 143 1.32 -23.39 34.39
C ILE A 143 0.99 -23.37 32.90
N GLN A 144 0.54 -24.49 32.34
CA GLN A 144 0.17 -24.59 30.93
C GLN A 144 -1.01 -23.67 30.56
N PHE A 145 -2.07 -23.64 31.37
CA PHE A 145 -3.23 -22.76 31.15
C PHE A 145 -2.88 -21.29 31.37
N ARG A 146 -1.97 -20.97 32.30
CA ARG A 146 -1.44 -19.61 32.44
C ARG A 146 -0.64 -19.17 31.22
N LEU A 147 0.23 -20.05 30.69
CA LEU A 147 0.96 -19.78 29.44
C LEU A 147 0.02 -19.59 28.26
N LEU A 148 -1.04 -20.41 28.18
CA LEU A 148 -2.08 -20.27 27.15
C LEU A 148 -2.83 -18.93 27.26
N SER A 149 -3.22 -18.52 28.46
CA SER A 149 -3.88 -17.22 28.70
C SER A 149 -3.00 -16.04 28.25
N LEU A 150 -1.71 -16.09 28.60
CA LEU A 150 -0.72 -15.10 28.17
C LEU A 150 -0.55 -15.09 26.65
N PHE A 151 -0.42 -16.27 26.04
CA PHE A 151 -0.32 -16.41 24.59
C PHE A 151 -1.54 -15.82 23.87
N CYS A 152 -2.75 -16.13 24.34
CA CYS A 152 -4.00 -15.61 23.78
C CYS A 152 -4.09 -14.08 23.88
N THR A 153 -3.79 -13.53 25.06
CA THR A 153 -3.84 -12.08 25.31
C THR A 153 -2.81 -11.34 24.46
N SER A 154 -1.58 -11.88 24.42
CA SER A 154 -0.48 -11.29 23.67
C SER A 154 -0.72 -11.33 22.16
N SER A 155 -1.22 -12.46 21.65
CA SER A 155 -1.59 -12.61 20.24
C SER A 155 -2.72 -11.64 19.87
N MET A 156 -3.73 -11.50 20.72
CA MET A 156 -4.83 -10.56 20.48
C MET A 156 -4.36 -9.11 20.44
N SER A 157 -3.49 -8.69 21.37
CA SER A 157 -2.90 -7.35 21.36
C SER A 157 -2.12 -7.11 20.07
N MET A 158 -1.23 -8.03 19.69
CA MET A 158 -0.40 -7.90 18.50
C MET A 158 -1.24 -7.79 17.22
N ILE A 159 -2.28 -8.62 17.08
CA ILE A 159 -3.17 -8.56 15.92
C ILE A 159 -3.96 -7.25 15.89
N ASN A 160 -4.47 -6.80 17.03
CA ASN A 160 -5.18 -5.52 17.13
C ASN A 160 -4.28 -4.33 16.78
N GLU A 161 -3.01 -4.34 17.20
CA GLU A 161 -2.02 -3.33 16.84
C GLU A 161 -1.75 -3.32 15.33
N ILE A 162 -1.45 -4.48 14.74
CA ILE A 162 -1.22 -4.62 13.29
C ILE A 162 -2.45 -4.18 12.49
N GLN A 163 -3.64 -4.52 12.95
CA GLN A 163 -4.90 -4.11 12.33
C GLN A 163 -5.09 -2.59 12.40
N ASN A 164 -4.87 -1.98 13.58
CA ASN A 164 -5.01 -0.54 13.75
C ASN A 164 -4.02 0.22 12.85
N ASP A 165 -2.78 -0.22 12.80
CA ASP A 165 -1.75 0.37 11.93
C ASP A 165 -2.14 0.27 10.46
N PHE A 166 -2.66 -0.89 10.04
CA PHE A 166 -3.12 -1.10 8.68
C PHE A 166 -4.30 -0.18 8.32
N ILE A 167 -5.35 -0.14 9.14
CA ILE A 167 -6.57 0.64 8.86
C ILE A 167 -6.28 2.15 8.83
N ASN A 168 -5.30 2.62 9.61
CA ASN A 168 -4.81 4.00 9.62
C ASN A 168 -3.97 4.35 8.38
N GLY A 169 -3.56 3.35 7.59
CA GLY A 169 -2.92 3.51 6.30
C GLY A 169 -3.77 4.33 5.31
N LYS A 170 -3.10 4.92 4.32
CA LYS A 170 -3.74 5.79 3.33
C LYS A 170 -3.29 5.44 1.91
N LEU A 171 -4.25 5.40 0.99
CA LEU A 171 -4.03 5.33 -0.44
C LEU A 171 -3.79 6.74 -0.94
N VAL A 172 -2.63 6.98 -1.56
CA VAL A 172 -2.19 8.31 -2.01
C VAL A 172 -2.24 8.38 -3.53
N SER A 173 -3.05 9.28 -4.09
CA SER A 173 -3.10 9.55 -5.52
C SER A 173 -3.49 10.99 -5.81
N ALA A 174 -2.71 11.67 -6.64
CA ALA A 174 -3.00 13.03 -7.10
C ALA A 174 -4.14 13.09 -8.13
N HIS A 175 -4.39 11.98 -8.82
CA HIS A 175 -5.38 11.86 -9.89
C HIS A 175 -6.34 10.71 -9.62
N THR A 176 -7.53 10.80 -10.20
CA THR A 176 -8.52 9.73 -10.08
C THR A 176 -7.97 8.45 -10.69
N LEU A 177 -7.99 7.37 -9.91
CA LEU A 177 -7.51 6.07 -10.35
C LEU A 177 -8.57 5.39 -11.21
N LEU A 178 -8.11 4.66 -12.22
CA LEU A 178 -8.97 3.73 -12.96
C LEU A 178 -9.27 2.52 -12.11
N HIS A 179 -10.41 1.87 -12.37
CA HIS A 179 -10.85 0.68 -11.64
C HIS A 179 -9.75 -0.39 -11.55
N VAL A 180 -9.13 -0.73 -12.68
CA VAL A 180 -8.05 -1.73 -12.74
C VAL A 180 -6.84 -1.31 -11.89
N SER A 181 -6.47 -0.02 -11.93
CA SER A 181 -5.34 0.50 -11.15
C SER A 181 -5.66 0.58 -9.66
N PHE A 182 -6.92 0.87 -9.31
CA PHE A 182 -7.41 0.85 -7.95
C PHE A 182 -7.38 -0.59 -7.40
N ASP A 183 -7.97 -1.55 -8.10
CA ASP A 183 -7.98 -2.96 -7.71
C ASP A 183 -6.57 -3.53 -7.52
N THR A 184 -5.67 -3.21 -8.45
CA THR A 184 -4.28 -3.65 -8.37
C THR A 184 -3.58 -3.09 -7.14
N GLN A 185 -3.82 -1.81 -6.82
CA GLN A 185 -3.25 -1.19 -5.61
C GLN A 185 -3.87 -1.78 -4.35
N VAL A 186 -5.19 -1.98 -4.31
CA VAL A 186 -5.89 -2.60 -3.17
C VAL A 186 -5.37 -4.00 -2.94
N LYS A 187 -5.21 -4.81 -3.99
CA LYS A 187 -4.62 -6.15 -3.90
C LYS A 187 -3.21 -6.10 -3.32
N SER A 188 -2.35 -5.23 -3.83
CA SER A 188 -0.98 -5.05 -3.32
C SER A 188 -0.95 -4.63 -1.84
N ILE A 189 -1.87 -3.73 -1.44
CA ILE A 189 -2.04 -3.30 -0.04
C ILE A 189 -2.41 -4.50 0.86
N VAL A 190 -3.37 -5.32 0.42
CA VAL A 190 -3.81 -6.52 1.15
C VAL A 190 -2.72 -7.59 1.19
N ASP A 191 -2.02 -7.83 0.09
CA ASP A 191 -0.91 -8.80 0.03
C ASP A 191 0.24 -8.38 0.97
N LYS A 192 0.55 -7.08 1.03
CA LYS A 192 1.52 -6.53 1.99
C LYS A 192 1.06 -6.71 3.44
N PHE A 193 -0.22 -6.53 3.73
CA PHE A 193 -0.78 -6.79 5.06
C PHE A 193 -0.58 -8.25 5.47
N TYR A 194 -0.89 -9.20 4.59
CA TYR A 194 -0.64 -10.63 4.85
C TYR A 194 0.85 -10.94 5.07
N ALA A 195 1.75 -10.32 4.30
CA ALA A 195 3.19 -10.49 4.49
C ALA A 195 3.65 -9.94 5.86
N THR A 196 3.17 -8.76 6.27
CA THR A 196 3.45 -8.19 7.59
C THR A 196 2.92 -9.08 8.71
N LEU A 197 1.70 -9.60 8.55
CA LEU A 197 1.08 -10.52 9.48
C LEU A 197 1.93 -11.80 9.65
N SER A 198 2.32 -12.41 8.54
CA SER A 198 3.17 -13.62 8.53
C SER A 198 4.53 -13.39 9.18
N MET A 199 5.12 -12.21 9.01
CA MET A 199 6.43 -11.86 9.61
C MET A 199 6.32 -11.56 11.12
N SER A 200 5.15 -11.13 11.59
CA SER A 200 4.91 -10.84 13.01
C SER A 200 4.54 -12.09 13.82
N ILE A 201 3.88 -13.09 13.20
CA ILE A 201 3.44 -14.33 13.86
C ILE A 201 4.47 -15.47 13.66
N THR A 202 5.77 -15.19 13.56
CA THR A 202 6.75 -16.29 13.51
C THR A 202 6.86 -16.98 14.88
N PRO A 203 6.97 -18.33 14.91
CA PRO A 203 7.15 -19.11 16.14
C PRO A 203 8.32 -18.62 17.00
N SER A 204 9.37 -18.03 16.38
CA SER A 204 10.48 -17.40 17.10
C SER A 204 10.05 -16.22 17.96
N LYS A 205 9.22 -15.31 17.45
CA LYS A 205 8.72 -14.16 18.20
C LYS A 205 7.71 -14.57 19.27
N ALA A 206 6.88 -15.57 18.97
CA ALA A 206 6.00 -16.17 19.97
C ALA A 206 6.81 -16.83 21.10
N ALA A 207 7.87 -17.57 20.76
CA ALA A 207 8.78 -18.17 21.72
C ALA A 207 9.54 -17.12 22.53
N ASP A 208 9.98 -16.02 21.91
CA ASP A 208 10.61 -14.89 22.61
C ASP A 208 9.65 -14.22 23.57
N MET A 209 8.38 -14.00 23.17
CA MET A 209 7.33 -13.50 24.06
C MET A 209 7.06 -14.45 25.23
N ILE A 210 6.96 -15.75 24.95
CA ILE A 210 6.79 -16.78 25.98
C ILE A 210 8.00 -16.78 26.92
N MET A 211 9.22 -16.71 26.41
CA MET A 211 10.47 -16.71 27.18
C MET A 211 10.57 -15.45 28.06
N LEU A 212 10.32 -14.25 27.51
CA LEU A 212 10.27 -12.99 28.26
C LEU A 212 9.23 -13.05 29.38
N THR A 213 8.09 -13.68 29.10
CA THR A 213 7.02 -13.82 30.09
C THR A 213 7.39 -14.83 31.17
N ILE A 214 8.04 -15.94 30.82
CA ILE A 214 8.54 -16.94 31.77
C ILE A 214 9.60 -16.33 32.71
N THR A 215 10.49 -15.47 32.18
CA THR A 215 11.54 -14.81 32.96
C THR A 215 11.01 -13.69 33.84
N ASN A 216 10.06 -12.88 33.35
CA ASN A 216 9.53 -11.73 34.10
C ASN A 216 8.41 -12.09 35.08
N SER A 217 7.69 -13.20 34.87
CA SER A 217 6.53 -13.57 35.70
C SER A 217 6.86 -14.49 36.88
N GLY A 218 8.14 -14.84 37.10
CA GLY A 218 8.52 -15.81 38.12
C GLY A 218 7.98 -17.23 37.86
N ILE A 219 7.62 -17.57 36.62
CA ILE A 219 7.20 -18.93 36.26
C ILE A 219 8.40 -19.91 36.37
N GLN A 220 9.62 -19.41 36.12
CA GLN A 220 10.86 -20.12 36.44
C GLN A 220 10.93 -20.53 37.93
N SER A 221 10.55 -19.63 38.87
CA SER A 221 10.47 -20.00 40.29
C SER A 221 9.32 -20.96 40.60
N ALA A 222 8.22 -20.99 39.84
CA ALA A 222 7.19 -22.02 40.01
C ALA A 222 7.61 -23.40 39.46
N LEU A 223 8.58 -23.45 38.54
CA LEU A 223 9.14 -24.72 38.02
C LEU A 223 10.38 -25.18 38.78
N HIS A 224 11.13 -24.25 39.40
CA HIS A 224 12.34 -24.54 40.17
C HIS A 224 12.15 -24.52 41.69
N ASN A 225 11.19 -23.76 42.21
CA ASN A 225 11.03 -23.49 43.65
C ASN A 225 9.58 -23.73 44.11
N ASN A 226 8.97 -24.85 43.71
CA ASN A 226 7.77 -25.34 44.41
C ASN A 226 8.18 -25.82 45.81
N GLU A 227 8.44 -24.88 46.70
CA GLU A 227 8.48 -25.09 48.13
C GLU A 227 7.08 -24.73 48.64
N PHE A 228 6.18 -25.72 48.62
CA PHE A 228 4.84 -25.56 49.16
C PHE A 228 4.83 -26.10 50.59
N THR A 229 4.59 -25.21 51.55
CA THR A 229 4.49 -25.59 52.98
C THR A 229 3.08 -26.09 53.25
N LEU A 230 2.92 -27.41 53.36
CA LEU A 230 1.67 -28.01 53.83
C LEU A 230 1.57 -27.84 55.35
N SER A 231 0.66 -26.98 55.79
CA SER A 231 0.27 -26.94 57.20
C SER A 231 -0.88 -27.92 57.40
N ILE A 232 -0.60 -29.06 58.06
CA ILE A 232 -1.62 -30.06 58.37
C ILE A 232 -2.45 -29.53 59.55
N PRO A 233 -3.78 -29.31 59.39
CA PRO A 233 -4.60 -28.82 60.50
C PRO A 233 -4.59 -29.86 61.63
N GLY A 234 -3.96 -29.52 62.76
CA GLY A 234 -3.91 -30.38 63.96
C GLY A 234 -2.53 -30.98 64.31
N SER A 235 -1.46 -30.68 63.57
CA SER A 235 -0.09 -31.02 63.98
C SER A 235 0.79 -29.76 64.05
N ASN A 236 1.61 -29.62 65.09
CA ASN A 236 2.60 -28.53 65.23
C ASN A 236 3.82 -28.72 64.30
N GLN A 237 3.70 -29.50 63.23
CA GLN A 237 4.79 -29.78 62.29
C GLN A 237 4.44 -29.20 60.92
N SER A 238 5.11 -28.10 60.57
CA SER A 238 5.21 -27.67 59.18
C SER A 238 6.19 -28.61 58.46
N GLN A 239 5.71 -29.40 57.51
CA GLN A 239 6.60 -30.12 56.60
C GLN A 239 6.81 -29.28 55.35
N THR A 240 8.05 -28.84 55.17
CA THR A 240 8.50 -28.21 53.94
C THR A 240 8.83 -29.32 52.94
N VAL A 241 7.96 -29.56 51.97
CA VAL A 241 8.22 -30.54 50.90
C VAL A 241 8.85 -29.79 49.73
N THR A 242 10.17 -29.87 49.62
CA THR A 242 10.91 -29.37 48.47
C THR A 242 10.79 -30.39 47.34
N ASN A 243 9.92 -30.15 46.35
CA ASN A 243 9.92 -30.95 45.13
C ASN A 243 11.14 -30.54 44.29
N PHE A 244 12.23 -31.30 44.43
CA PHE A 244 13.35 -31.23 43.49
C PHE A 244 12.90 -31.75 42.13
N TYR A 245 12.56 -30.87 41.19
CA TYR A 245 12.75 -31.22 39.78
C TYR A 245 14.26 -31.27 39.51
N PRO A 246 14.77 -32.29 38.79
CA PRO A 246 16.20 -32.42 38.54
C PRO A 246 16.70 -31.19 37.78
N ARG A 247 17.83 -30.62 38.26
CA ARG A 247 18.59 -29.61 37.53
C ARG A 247 18.92 -30.16 36.14
N TYR A 248 18.31 -29.64 35.08
CA TYR A 248 18.88 -29.76 33.75
C TYR A 248 20.04 -28.75 33.63
N THR A 249 21.17 -29.08 34.25
CA THR A 249 22.44 -28.45 33.89
C THR A 249 22.92 -29.08 32.59
N ASN A 250 23.10 -28.22 31.57
CA ASN A 250 23.58 -28.47 30.21
C ASN A 250 22.51 -28.88 29.19
N VAL A 251 21.80 -27.89 28.64
CA VAL A 251 21.20 -28.01 27.32
C VAL A 251 22.27 -27.64 26.29
N THR A 252 22.86 -28.65 25.65
CA THR A 252 23.59 -28.47 24.40
C THR A 252 22.57 -28.60 23.27
N PHE A 253 22.39 -27.55 22.47
CA PHE A 253 21.58 -27.63 21.25
C PHE A 253 22.33 -28.52 20.26
N THR A 254 21.93 -29.78 20.16
CA THR A 254 22.25 -30.64 19.03
C THR A 254 21.01 -30.73 18.15
N ASN A 255 21.19 -30.45 16.87
CA ASN A 255 20.18 -30.43 15.81
C ASN A 255 19.09 -31.49 16.01
N VAL A 256 17.85 -31.03 16.20
CA VAL A 256 16.67 -31.89 16.02
C VAL A 256 16.01 -31.45 14.73
N SER A 257 16.26 -32.25 13.71
CA SER A 257 15.54 -32.30 12.45
C SER A 257 14.03 -32.38 12.70
N LEU A 258 13.30 -31.51 12.01
CA LEU A 258 11.86 -31.55 11.80
C LEU A 258 11.39 -32.99 11.53
N LEU A 259 10.47 -33.48 12.36
CA LEU A 259 9.57 -34.54 11.96
C LEU A 259 8.21 -33.90 11.66
N GLU A 260 7.98 -33.75 10.36
CA GLU A 260 6.66 -33.69 9.74
C GLU A 260 5.78 -34.81 10.30
N LYS A 261 4.60 -34.43 10.80
CA LYS A 261 3.36 -35.19 10.59
C LYS A 261 2.19 -34.26 10.85
N PHE A 262 1.77 -33.60 9.77
CA PHE A 262 0.39 -33.22 9.57
C PHE A 262 -0.44 -34.51 9.59
N ASP A 263 -1.35 -34.66 10.56
CA ASP A 263 -2.45 -35.60 10.41
C ASP A 263 -3.54 -34.90 9.60
N GLU A 264 -3.62 -35.30 8.34
CA GLU A 264 -4.87 -35.32 7.58
C GLU A 264 -5.88 -36.13 8.39
N ASN A 265 -7.04 -35.55 8.70
CA ASN A 265 -8.31 -36.25 8.53
C ASN A 265 -9.45 -35.24 8.45
N ILE A 266 -9.84 -35.04 7.19
CA ILE A 266 -11.12 -34.56 6.71
C ILE A 266 -12.18 -35.59 7.13
N GLU A 267 -13.30 -35.13 7.70
CA GLU A 267 -14.61 -35.73 7.40
C GLU A 267 -15.64 -34.62 7.16
N VAL A 268 -16.59 -34.97 6.28
CA VAL A 268 -17.43 -34.18 5.37
C VAL A 268 -18.48 -33.30 6.05
#